data_AF-E2AEW7-F1
#
_entry.id   AF-E2AEW7-F1
#
_cell.length_a   1.000
_cell.length_b   1.000
_cell.length_c   1.000
_cell.angle_alpha   90.00
_cell.angle_beta   90.00
_cell.angle_gamma   90.00
#
_symmetry.space_group_name_H-M   'P 1'
#
loop_
_entity.id
_entity.type
_entity.pdbx_description
1 polymer ?
#
loop_
_entity_poly.entity_id
_entity_poly.type
_entity_poly.pdbx_seq_one_letter_code
_entity_poly.pdbx_strand_id
1 'polypeptide(L)'
;KRKYSCKYCGKGFTQSGHLRSHQKSSCYWNPRSTCHQSQKIRPYSCTQCGACYSKQSHLIFHVRHECGRTQKCNVCGKTFLHSSSLRRH
;
A
#
# COMPACT_ATOMS: atom_id res chain seq x y z
N LYS A 1 22.65 3.78 24.45
CA LYS A 1 21.30 3.95 25.06
C LYS A 1 20.36 4.55 24.01
N ARG A 2 19.21 3.93 23.76
CA ARG A 2 18.15 4.49 22.89
C ARG A 2 17.38 5.52 23.70
N LYS A 3 17.59 6.81 23.42
CA LYS A 3 16.94 7.92 24.16
C LYS A 3 15.59 8.32 23.57
N TYR A 4 15.32 7.95 22.32
CA TYR A 4 14.16 8.41 21.58
C TYR A 4 13.29 7.22 21.20
N SER A 5 12.04 7.17 21.65
CA SER A 5 11.11 6.06 21.35
C SER A 5 9.90 6.56 20.57
N CYS A 6 9.43 5.73 19.64
CA CYS A 6 8.19 6.00 18.95
C CYS A 6 7.01 5.65 19.85
N LYS A 7 6.21 6.66 20.22
CA LYS A 7 5.02 6.49 21.07
C LYS A 7 3.92 5.61 20.46
N TYR A 8 3.96 5.34 19.15
CA TYR A 8 2.93 4.59 18.44
C TYR A 8 3.31 3.12 18.19
N CYS A 9 4.59 2.80 18.07
CA CYS A 9 5.05 1.43 17.78
C CYS A 9 6.10 0.90 18.78
N GLY A 10 6.49 1.70 19.77
CA GLY A 10 7.48 1.34 20.80
C GLY A 10 8.92 1.25 20.30
N LYS A 11 9.20 1.46 19.00
CA LYS A 11 10.56 1.31 18.46
C LYS A 11 11.50 2.38 19.02
N GLY A 12 12.62 1.94 19.59
CA GLY A 12 13.64 2.81 20.18
C GLY A 12 14.76 3.17 19.20
N PHE A 13 15.20 4.41 19.25
CA PHE A 13 16.22 5.05 18.41
C PHE A 13 17.26 5.76 19.28
N THR A 14 18.48 5.85 18.76
CA THR A 14 19.60 6.57 19.40
C THR A 14 19.62 8.06 19.06
N GLN A 15 19.01 8.45 17.94
CA GLN A 15 18.99 9.82 17.43
C GLN A 15 17.55 10.30 17.12
N SER A 16 17.28 11.58 17.40
CA SER A 16 15.97 12.21 17.19
C SER A 16 15.59 12.35 15.72
N GLY A 17 16.56 12.60 14.82
CA GLY A 17 16.33 12.68 13.37
C GLY A 17 15.79 11.36 12.79
N HIS A 18 16.33 10.22 13.25
CA HIS A 18 15.85 8.90 12.86
C HIS A 18 14.43 8.63 13.37
N LEU A 19 14.11 9.05 14.59
CA LEU A 19 12.73 8.97 15.10
C LEU A 19 11.78 9.82 14.26
N ARG A 20 12.16 11.06 13.91
CA ARG A 20 11.33 11.96 13.09
C ARG A 20 11.07 11.39 11.70
N SER A 21 12.10 10.85 11.04
CA SER A 21 11.96 10.18 9.75
C SER A 21 11.06 8.93 9.85
N HIS A 22 11.23 8.15 10.91
CA HIS A 22 10.37 6.99 11.20
C HIS A 22 8.91 7.38 11.45
N GLN A 23 8.63 8.45 12.20
CA GLN A 23 7.27 8.92 12.45
C GLN A 23 6.60 9.42 11.16
N LYS A 24 7.34 10.17 10.33
CA LYS A 24 6.83 10.72 9.08
C LYS A 24 6.54 9.66 8.02
N SER A 25 7.36 8.61 7.99
CA SER A 25 7.24 7.55 6.97
C SER A 25 6.41 6.37 7.46
N SER A 26 6.61 5.89 8.69
CA SER A 26 6.20 4.55 9.13
C SER A 26 5.03 4.52 10.11
N CYS A 27 4.70 5.65 10.73
CA CYS A 27 3.71 5.72 11.81
C CYS A 27 2.62 6.76 11.53
N TYR A 28 2.36 7.08 10.25
CA TYR A 28 1.25 7.96 9.89
C TYR A 28 -0.08 7.26 10.20
N TRP A 29 -0.72 7.67 11.30
CA TRP A 29 -2.08 7.29 11.64
C TRP A 29 -3.03 7.97 10.63
N ASN A 30 -3.62 7.17 9.75
CA ASN A 30 -4.79 7.55 8.97
C ASN A 30 -5.94 6.63 9.43
N PRO A 31 -7.08 7.15 9.92
CA PRO A 31 -8.18 6.34 10.40
C PRO A 31 -8.80 5.42 9.33
N ARG A 32 -8.42 5.59 8.06
CA ARG A 32 -8.80 4.72 6.92
C ARG A 32 -7.79 3.62 6.59
N SER A 33 -6.67 3.54 7.32
CA SER A 33 -5.55 2.64 7.00
C SER A 33 -5.27 1.69 8.16
N THR A 34 -5.90 0.53 8.11
CA THR A 34 -5.63 -0.61 9.00
C THR A 34 -4.25 -1.20 8.68
N CYS A 35 -3.18 -0.56 9.15
CA CYS A 35 -1.81 -1.06 8.95
C CYS A 35 -1.01 -0.95 10.26
N HIS A 36 -1.38 -1.75 11.24
CA HIS A 36 -0.50 -2.12 12.34
C HIS A 36 0.07 -3.51 12.07
N GLN A 37 1.15 -3.59 11.29
CA GLN A 37 2.08 -4.71 11.43
C GLN A 37 3.46 -4.31 10.91
N SER A 38 4.38 -4.20 11.87
CA SER A 38 5.84 -4.24 11.76
C SER A 38 6.46 -4.50 10.37
N GLN A 39 7.34 -3.57 9.97
CA GLN A 39 8.51 -3.71 9.10
C GLN A 39 8.44 -3.37 7.60
N LYS A 40 7.29 -3.11 6.98
CA LYS A 40 7.27 -2.53 5.62
C LYS A 40 6.19 -1.48 5.49
N ILE A 41 6.61 -0.22 5.53
CA ILE A 41 5.77 0.91 5.14
C ILE A 41 5.37 0.67 3.69
N ARG A 42 4.08 0.55 3.44
CA ARG A 42 3.52 0.45 2.10
C ARG A 42 2.62 1.66 1.87
N PRO A 43 3.18 2.86 1.63
CA PRO A 43 2.39 4.08 1.56
C PRO A 43 1.58 4.20 0.26
N TYR A 44 1.86 3.34 -0.73
CA TYR A 44 1.21 3.37 -2.04
C TYR A 44 0.14 2.28 -2.12
N SER A 45 -1.14 2.66 -2.05
CA SER A 45 -2.28 1.73 -2.12
C SER A 45 -3.01 1.83 -3.46
N CYS A 46 -3.39 0.68 -4.02
CA CYS A 46 -4.26 0.62 -5.19
C CYS A 46 -5.72 0.86 -4.76
N THR A 47 -6.38 1.83 -5.37
CA THR A 47 -7.78 2.17 -5.06
C THR A 47 -8.78 1.18 -5.64
N GLN A 48 -8.38 0.35 -6.61
CA GLN A 48 -9.24 -0.62 -7.27
C GLN A 48 -9.34 -1.95 -6.49
N CYS A 49 -8.24 -2.41 -5.88
CA CYS A 49 -8.19 -3.71 -5.19
C CYS A 49 -7.71 -3.63 -3.74
N GLY A 50 -7.30 -2.46 -3.25
CA GLY A 50 -6.80 -2.27 -1.88
C GLY A 50 -5.37 -2.78 -1.64
N ALA A 51 -4.67 -3.27 -2.66
CA ALA A 51 -3.29 -3.76 -2.51
C ALA A 51 -2.31 -2.63 -2.17
N CYS A 52 -1.45 -2.86 -1.18
CA CYS A 52 -0.46 -1.87 -0.72
C CYS A 52 0.96 -2.22 -1.20
N TYR A 53 1.74 -1.21 -1.58
CA TYR A 53 3.10 -1.32 -2.10
C TYR A 53 4.06 -0.36 -1.38
N SER A 54 5.31 -0.80 -1.21
CA SER A 54 6.37 -0.01 -0.57
C SER A 54 7.02 1.02 -1.49
N LYS A 55 6.90 0.85 -2.80
CA LYS A 55 7.44 1.74 -3.83
C LYS A 55 6.33 2.17 -4.79
N GLN A 56 6.38 3.43 -5.22
CA GLN A 56 5.42 3.97 -6.20
C GLN A 56 5.51 3.25 -7.54
N SER A 57 6.72 2.89 -7.98
CA SER A 57 6.93 2.14 -9.22
C SER A 57 6.22 0.78 -9.22
N HIS A 58 6.16 0.10 -8.08
CA HIS A 58 5.44 -1.17 -7.95
C HIS A 58 3.93 -0.97 -8.00
N LEU A 59 3.42 0.11 -7.38
CA LEU A 59 2.01 0.49 -7.54
C LEU A 59 1.68 0.81 -9.00
N ILE A 60 2.52 1.59 -9.69
CA ILE A 60 2.29 1.95 -11.10
C ILE A 60 2.33 0.70 -11.99
N PHE A 61 3.30 -0.19 -11.79
CA PHE A 61 3.37 -1.46 -12.50
C PHE A 61 2.11 -2.30 -12.26
N HIS A 62 1.71 -2.45 -11.00
CA HIS A 62 0.47 -3.13 -10.63
C HIS A 62 -0.75 -2.48 -11.29
N VAL A 63 -0.92 -1.16 -11.21
CA VAL A 63 -2.06 -0.47 -11.82
C VAL A 63 -2.05 -0.55 -13.34
N ARG A 64 -0.89 -0.72 -13.99
CA ARG A 64 -0.82 -0.85 -15.46
C ARG A 64 -1.06 -2.28 -15.94
N HIS A 65 -0.52 -3.27 -15.25
CA HIS A 65 -0.54 -4.67 -15.69
C HIS A 65 -1.62 -5.50 -15.02
N GLU A 66 -1.86 -5.26 -13.73
CA GLU A 66 -2.75 -6.08 -12.89
C GLU A 66 -4.11 -5.42 -12.63
N CYS A 67 -4.12 -4.11 -12.45
CA CYS A 67 -5.33 -3.30 -12.25
C CYS A 67 -5.61 -2.37 -13.44
N GLY A 68 -4.87 -2.55 -14.54
CA GLY A 68 -5.12 -1.80 -15.78
C GLY A 68 -6.56 -2.02 -16.23
N ARG A 69 -7.10 -1.10 -17.06
CA ARG A 69 -8.51 -1.04 -17.52
C ARG A 69 -9.22 -2.39 -17.42
N THR A 70 -9.76 -2.70 -16.25
CA THR A 70 -10.40 -3.99 -16.04
C THR A 70 -11.70 -3.96 -16.81
N GLN A 71 -11.94 -4.96 -17.66
CA GLN A 71 -13.16 -5.03 -18.43
C GLN A 71 -14.19 -5.82 -17.62
N LYS A 72 -15.31 -5.18 -17.29
CA LYS A 72 -16.43 -5.80 -16.59
C LYS A 72 -17.35 -6.46 -17.62
N CYS A 73 -17.73 -7.70 -17.37
CA CYS A 73 -18.80 -8.33 -18.13
C CYS A 73 -20.14 -7.69 -17.73
N ASN A 74 -20.87 -7.15 -18.71
CA ASN A 74 -22.17 -6.51 -18.47
C ASN A 74 -23.29 -7.49 -18.14
N VAL A 75 -23.09 -8.79 -18.39
CA VAL A 75 -24.07 -9.85 -18.13
C VAL A 75 -23.93 -10.42 -16.71
N CYS A 76 -22.72 -10.82 -16.33
CA CYS A 76 -22.48 -11.51 -15.05
C CYS A 76 -21.75 -10.67 -14.00
N GLY A 77 -21.28 -9.46 -14.37
CA GLY A 77 -20.57 -8.55 -13.47
C GLY A 77 -19.14 -8.93 -13.13
N LYS A 78 -18.60 -10.04 -13.66
CA LYS A 78 -17.21 -10.46 -13.44
C LYS A 78 -16.22 -9.47 -14.07
N THR A 79 -15.10 -9.27 -13.39
CA THR A 79 -14.06 -8.32 -13.78
C THR A 79 -12.86 -9.08 -14.32
N PHE A 80 -12.37 -8.67 -15.49
CA PHE A 80 -11.24 -9.30 -16.18
C PHE A 80 -10.12 -8.29 -16.39
N LEU A 81 -8.87 -8.73 -16.24
CA LEU A 81 -7.71 -7.89 -16.49
C LEU A 81 -7.53 -7.55 -17.97
N HIS A 82 -7.71 -8.53 -18.86
CA HIS A 82 -7.47 -8.36 -20.29
C HIS A 82 -8.78 -8.42 -21.06
N SER A 83 -8.89 -7.61 -22.12
CA SER A 83 -10.03 -7.63 -23.04
C SER A 83 -10.19 -8.98 -23.74
N SER A 84 -9.08 -9.66 -24.04
CA SER A 84 -9.09 -11.03 -24.59
C SER A 84 -9.68 -12.04 -23.62
N SER A 85 -9.43 -11.88 -22.32
CA SER A 85 -10.03 -12.71 -21.27
C SER A 85 -11.52 -12.47 -21.12
N LEU A 86 -11.99 -11.21 -21.21
CA LEU A 86 -13.42 -10.92 -21.24
C LEU A 86 -14.08 -11.48 -22.50
N ARG A 87 -13.44 -11.38 -23.68
CA ARG A 87 -14.01 -11.87 -24.94
C ARG A 87 -14.15 -13.40 -24.98
N ARG A 88 -13.24 -14.12 -24.31
CA ARG A 88 -13.29 -15.59 -24.20
C ARG A 88 -14.28 -16.07 -23.13
N HIS A 89 -14.50 -15.25 -22.11
CA HIS A 89 -15.41 -15.54 -21.00
C HIS A 89 -16.86 -15.56 -21.46
#